data_AF-A0A7S0WQZ8-F1
#
_entry.id   AF-A0A7S0WQZ8-F1
#
_cell.length_a   1.000
_cell.length_b   1.000
_cell.length_c   1.000
_cell.angle_alpha   90.00
_cell.angle_beta   90.00
_cell.angle_gamma   90.00
#
_symmetry.space_group_name_H-M   'P 1'
#
loop_
_entity.id
_entity.type
_entity.pdbx_description
1 polymer ?
#
loop_
_entity_poly.entity_id
_entity_poly.type
_entity_poly.pdbx_seq_one_letter_code
_entity_poly.pdbx_strand_id
1 'polypeptide(L)'
;DVCQRALSDFLEDKRSSFPRFYFLGDDDLLEILGQSKNPTVIQSHLKKLFAGIHKVKFTGDHGAITTMMSMEAEAVEFGNSAVRVTETIEAWLSDLAKVMRGTLALQLDGVRTGRMSDEFRA
;
A
#
# COMPACT_ATOMS: atom_id res chain seq x y z
N ASP A 1 -17.23 15.94 -24.91
CA ASP A 1 -15.80 16.24 -25.16
C ASP A 1 -15.06 16.92 -24.01
N VAL A 2 -15.58 17.98 -23.38
CA VAL A 2 -14.84 18.68 -22.30
C VAL A 2 -14.67 17.82 -21.04
N CYS A 3 -15.71 17.10 -20.61
CA CYS A 3 -15.62 16.22 -19.44
C CYS A 3 -14.64 15.05 -19.63
N GLN A 4 -14.55 14.50 -20.84
CA GLN A 4 -13.63 13.40 -21.15
C GLN A 4 -12.17 13.86 -21.12
N ARG A 5 -11.90 15.07 -21.64
CA ARG A 5 -10.56 15.68 -21.55
C ARG A 5 -10.17 16.00 -20.12
N ALA A 6 -11.04 16.66 -19.36
CA ALA A 6 -10.77 16.98 -17.96
C ALA A 6 -10.54 15.73 -17.09
N LEU A 7 -11.28 14.65 -17.35
CA LEU A 7 -11.07 13.37 -16.67
C LEU A 7 -9.74 12.73 -17.04
N SER A 8 -9.37 12.73 -18.33
CA SER A 8 -8.08 12.23 -18.79
C SER A 8 -6.91 12.99 -18.17
N ASP A 9 -6.98 14.33 -18.14
CA ASP A 9 -5.95 15.17 -17.53
C ASP A 9 -5.84 14.91 -16.03
N PHE A 10 -6.98 14.74 -15.34
CA PHE A 10 -7.00 14.37 -13.93
C PHE A 10 -6.37 13.00 -13.67
N LEU A 11 -6.71 11.97 -14.46
CA LEU A 11 -6.13 10.65 -14.31
C LEU A 11 -4.61 10.64 -14.58
N GLU A 12 -4.16 11.43 -15.56
CA GLU A 12 -2.73 11.55 -15.85
C GLU A 12 -1.96 12.26 -14.74
N ASP A 13 -2.53 13.30 -14.13
CA ASP A 13 -1.96 13.96 -12.94
C ASP A 13 -1.82 12.97 -11.77
N LYS A 14 -2.83 12.12 -11.57
CA LYS A 14 -2.79 11.04 -10.57
C LYS A 14 -1.71 10.01 -10.87
N ARG A 15 -1.56 9.60 -12.13
CA ARG A 15 -0.50 8.68 -12.58
C ARG A 15 0.89 9.26 -12.39
N SER A 16 1.07 10.54 -12.72
CA SER A 16 2.34 11.25 -12.51
C SER A 16 2.70 11.35 -11.02
N SER A 17 1.69 11.54 -10.15
CA SER A 17 1.88 11.61 -8.70
C SER A 17 2.29 10.28 -8.06
N PHE A 18 1.78 9.15 -8.58
CA PHE A 18 2.16 7.81 -8.14
C PHE A 18 2.34 6.87 -9.35
N PRO A 19 3.59 6.69 -9.85
CA PRO A 19 3.85 5.99 -11.11
C PRO A 19 3.35 4.54 -11.20
N ARG A 20 3.01 3.89 -10.09
CA ARG A 20 2.41 2.54 -10.16
C ARG A 20 0.98 2.54 -10.71
N PHE A 21 0.29 3.68 -10.73
CA PHE A 21 -1.01 3.80 -11.35
C PHE A 21 -0.98 3.64 -12.87
N TYR A 22 0.19 3.73 -13.53
CA TYR A 22 0.32 3.35 -14.94
C TYR A 22 0.03 1.86 -15.20
N PHE A 23 0.08 1.01 -14.16
CA PHE A 23 -0.28 -0.41 -14.26
C PHE A 23 -1.78 -0.68 -14.07
N LEU A 24 -2.58 0.36 -13.78
CA LEU A 24 -4.03 0.27 -13.66
C LEU A 24 -4.71 0.86 -14.90
N GLY A 25 -5.77 0.19 -15.36
CA GLY A 25 -6.70 0.77 -16.32
C GLY A 25 -7.47 1.95 -15.71
N ASP A 26 -8.08 2.77 -16.55
CA ASP A 26 -8.82 3.97 -16.10
C ASP A 26 -9.95 3.61 -15.12
N ASP A 27 -10.68 2.52 -15.37
CA ASP A 27 -11.76 2.05 -14.48
C ASP A 27 -11.23 1.66 -13.08
N ASP A 28 -10.14 0.90 -13.02
CA ASP A 28 -9.49 0.49 -11.77
C ASP A 28 -8.95 1.70 -11.00
N LEU A 29 -8.39 2.68 -11.73
CA LEU A 29 -7.86 3.90 -11.15
C LEU A 29 -8.97 4.78 -10.58
N LEU A 30 -10.10 4.90 -11.28
CA LEU A 30 -11.27 5.63 -10.77
C LEU A 30 -11.90 4.94 -9.56
N GLU A 31 -11.97 3.61 -9.57
CA GLU A 31 -12.50 2.85 -8.45
C GLU A 31 -11.66 3.04 -7.18
N ILE A 32 -10.34 2.93 -7.27
CA ILE A 32 -9.46 3.12 -6.10
C ILE A 32 -9.43 4.58 -5.61
N LEU A 33 -9.55 5.56 -6.52
CA LEU A 33 -9.66 6.98 -6.16
C LEU A 33 -11.00 7.30 -5.49
N GLY A 34 -12.10 6.75 -6.01
CA GLY A 34 -13.45 6.99 -5.51
C GLY A 34 -13.79 6.22 -4.23
N GLN A 35 -13.19 5.05 -4.02
CA GLN A 35 -13.40 4.18 -2.86
C GLN A 35 -12.14 4.02 -2.01
N SER A 36 -11.35 5.08 -1.89
CA SER A 36 -10.08 5.12 -1.16
C SER A 36 -10.17 4.87 0.36
N LYS A 37 -11.39 4.77 0.91
CA LYS A 37 -11.68 4.41 2.32
C LYS A 37 -12.27 3.00 2.48
N ASN A 38 -12.61 2.30 1.40
CA ASN A 38 -13.22 0.97 1.47
C ASN A 38 -12.11 -0.11 1.53
N PRO A 39 -11.91 -0.79 2.67
CA PRO A 39 -10.80 -1.74 2.84
C PRO A 39 -10.82 -2.86 1.81
N THR A 40 -12.01 -3.32 1.41
CA THR A 40 -12.17 -4.42 0.44
C THR A 40 -11.69 -4.02 -0.95
N VAL A 41 -12.01 -2.80 -1.38
CA VAL A 41 -11.60 -2.27 -2.69
C VAL A 41 -10.11 -1.99 -2.69
N ILE A 42 -9.62 -1.29 -1.66
CA ILE A 42 -8.18 -1.05 -1.46
C ILE A 42 -7.41 -2.38 -1.54
N GLN A 43 -7.88 -3.42 -0.86
CA GLN A 43 -7.24 -4.72 -0.84
C GLN A 43 -7.12 -5.35 -2.24
N SER A 44 -8.17 -5.26 -3.06
CA SER A 44 -8.19 -5.78 -4.43
C SER A 44 -7.16 -5.08 -5.32
N HIS A 45 -7.09 -3.75 -5.27
CA HIS A 45 -6.15 -2.98 -6.09
C HIS A 45 -4.71 -3.02 -5.54
N LEU A 46 -4.51 -3.14 -4.23
CA LEU A 46 -3.16 -3.29 -3.66
C LEU A 46 -2.44 -4.51 -4.23
N LYS A 47 -3.15 -5.63 -4.42
CA LYS A 47 -2.60 -6.84 -5.07
C LYS A 47 -2.17 -6.58 -6.52
N LYS A 48 -2.86 -5.69 -7.25
CA LYS A 48 -2.49 -5.28 -8.61
C LYS A 48 -1.27 -4.34 -8.61
N LEU A 49 -1.19 -3.44 -7.62
CA LEU A 49 -0.14 -2.42 -7.51
C LEU A 49 1.18 -2.94 -6.90
N PHE A 50 1.11 -3.96 -6.05
CA PHE A 50 2.25 -4.53 -5.34
C PHE A 50 2.26 -6.05 -5.49
N ALA A 51 3.11 -6.56 -6.37
CA ALA A 51 3.24 -8.01 -6.59
C ALA A 51 3.58 -8.81 -5.32
N GLY A 52 4.30 -8.21 -4.37
CA GLY A 52 4.66 -8.84 -3.09
C GLY A 52 3.61 -8.71 -1.97
N ILE A 53 2.51 -8.00 -2.20
CA ILE A 53 1.44 -7.82 -1.20
C ILE A 53 0.19 -8.51 -1.72
N HIS A 54 -0.17 -9.63 -1.09
CA HIS A 54 -1.42 -10.31 -1.35
C HIS A 54 -2.56 -9.77 -0.49
N LYS A 55 -2.28 -9.57 0.81
CA LYS A 55 -3.22 -9.05 1.81
C LYS A 55 -2.57 -8.01 2.71
N VAL A 56 -3.36 -7.12 3.29
CA VAL A 56 -2.92 -6.20 4.34
C VAL A 56 -3.89 -6.27 5.52
N LYS A 57 -3.35 -6.11 6.73
CA LYS A 57 -4.16 -6.02 7.95
C LYS A 57 -4.36 -4.57 8.30
N PHE A 58 -5.61 -4.18 8.44
CA PHE A 58 -5.99 -2.86 8.92
C PHE A 58 -6.15 -2.87 10.45
N THR A 59 -6.00 -1.72 11.08
CA THR A 59 -6.43 -1.48 12.46
C THR A 59 -7.95 -1.65 12.60
N GLY A 60 -8.45 -1.82 13.83
CA GLY A 60 -9.88 -2.08 14.08
C GLY A 60 -10.83 -0.96 13.61
N ASP A 61 -10.32 0.26 13.46
CA ASP A 61 -11.02 1.42 12.89
C ASP A 61 -10.80 1.59 11.38
N HIS A 62 -10.05 0.68 10.74
CA HIS A 62 -9.59 0.76 9.36
C HIS A 62 -8.78 2.02 9.00
N GLY A 63 -8.27 2.74 10.00
CA GLY A 63 -7.53 3.99 9.84
C GLY A 63 -6.06 3.82 9.47
N ALA A 64 -5.48 2.63 9.67
CA ALA A 64 -4.09 2.36 9.33
C ALA A 64 -3.85 0.90 8.93
N ILE A 65 -2.78 0.67 8.18
CA ILE A 65 -2.26 -0.65 7.80
C ILE A 65 -1.09 -1.00 8.73
N THR A 66 -1.17 -2.15 9.37
CA THR A 66 -0.16 -2.61 10.35
C THR A 66 0.72 -3.73 9.85
N THR A 67 0.22 -4.52 8.89
CA THR A 67 0.85 -5.77 8.47
C THR A 67 0.61 -5.96 6.98
N MET A 68 1.62 -6.40 6.25
CA MET A 68 1.47 -6.93 4.89
C MET A 68 1.61 -8.45 4.89
N MET A 69 0.92 -9.11 3.97
CA MET A 69 0.90 -10.56 3.85
C MET A 69 1.13 -11.00 2.40
N SER A 70 1.96 -12.01 2.20
CA SER A 70 2.21 -12.65 0.89
C SER A 70 1.10 -13.63 0.51
N MET A 71 1.20 -14.22 -0.69
CA MET A 71 0.25 -15.24 -1.15
C MET A 71 0.40 -16.55 -0.37
N GLU A 72 1.61 -16.81 0.12
CA GLU A 72 2.02 -17.96 0.93
C GLU A 72 1.69 -17.78 2.42
N ALA A 73 0.95 -16.72 2.76
CA ALA A 73 0.57 -16.35 4.12
C ALA A 73 1.74 -15.94 5.04
N GLU A 74 2.87 -15.52 4.46
CA GLU A 74 3.93 -14.86 5.22
C GLU A 74 3.46 -13.48 5.65
N ALA A 75 3.54 -13.17 6.94
CA ALA A 75 3.13 -11.88 7.48
C ALA A 75 4.36 -11.07 7.92
N VAL A 76 4.43 -9.82 7.48
CA VAL A 76 5.45 -8.86 7.89
C VAL A 76 4.78 -7.69 8.58
N GLU A 77 5.04 -7.55 9.87
CA GLU A 77 4.53 -6.46 10.69
C GLU A 77 5.37 -5.20 10.55
N PHE A 78 4.71 -4.05 10.45
CA PHE A 78 5.37 -2.75 10.34
C PHE A 78 5.80 -2.18 11.71
N GLY A 79 5.44 -2.85 12.81
CA GLY A 79 5.72 -2.40 14.17
C GLY A 79 5.20 -0.98 14.40
N ASN A 80 6.09 -0.08 14.85
CA ASN A 80 5.76 1.33 15.11
C ASN A 80 5.55 2.17 13.83
N SER A 81 5.73 1.59 12.63
CA SER A 81 5.62 2.29 11.34
C SER A 81 4.30 2.00 10.63
N ALA A 82 3.19 1.92 11.37
CA ALA A 82 1.87 1.72 10.77
C ALA A 82 1.53 2.84 9.77
N VAL A 83 0.99 2.48 8.61
CA VAL A 83 0.71 3.41 7.51
C VAL A 83 -0.72 3.90 7.63
N ARG A 84 -0.92 5.19 7.87
CA ARG A 84 -2.27 5.78 7.98
C ARG A 84 -2.94 5.85 6.62
N VAL A 85 -4.19 5.42 6.54
CA VAL A 85 -5.04 5.57 5.36
C VAL A 85 -5.66 6.97 5.39
N THR A 86 -5.25 7.81 4.46
CA THR A 86 -5.70 9.20 4.34
C THR A 86 -6.50 9.41 3.05
N GLU A 87 -7.10 10.58 2.88
CA GLU A 87 -7.86 10.92 1.67
C GLU A 87 -6.97 11.03 0.42
N THR A 88 -5.71 11.45 0.61
CA THR A 88 -4.69 11.46 -0.44
C THR A 88 -4.08 10.07 -0.59
N ILE A 89 -4.56 9.32 -1.57
CA ILE A 89 -4.19 7.91 -1.77
C ILE A 89 -2.73 7.71 -2.18
N GLU A 90 -2.23 8.61 -3.01
CA GLU A 90 -0.87 8.64 -3.54
C GLU A 90 0.16 8.78 -2.42
N ALA A 91 -0.19 9.59 -1.41
CA ALA A 91 0.65 9.83 -0.25
C ALA A 91 0.80 8.55 0.59
N TRP A 92 -0.32 7.96 1.02
CA TRP A 92 -0.24 6.76 1.86
C TRP A 92 0.24 5.52 1.10
N LEU A 93 -0.04 5.38 -0.20
CA LEU A 93 0.55 4.30 -1.02
C LEU A 93 2.07 4.45 -1.17
N SER A 94 2.55 5.69 -1.30
CA SER A 94 3.99 5.98 -1.31
C SER A 94 4.63 5.67 0.04
N ASP A 95 3.94 5.99 1.14
CA ASP A 95 4.40 5.67 2.49
C ASP A 95 4.37 4.17 2.77
N LEU A 96 3.35 3.44 2.29
CA LEU A 96 3.32 1.97 2.31
C LEU A 96 4.54 1.38 1.62
N ALA A 97 4.90 1.90 0.44
CA ALA A 97 6.09 1.44 -0.28
C ALA A 97 7.40 1.76 0.48
N LYS A 98 7.48 2.90 1.17
CA LYS A 98 8.64 3.27 2.01
C LYS A 98 8.75 2.37 3.23
N VAL A 99 7.65 2.20 3.97
CA VAL A 99 7.58 1.35 5.18
C VAL A 99 7.92 -0.09 4.81
N MET A 100 7.34 -0.64 3.74
CA MET A 100 7.67 -1.98 3.25
C MET A 100 9.20 -2.16 3.05
N ARG A 101 9.85 -1.24 2.33
CA ARG A 101 11.30 -1.31 2.12
C ARG A 101 12.09 -1.15 3.42
N GLY A 102 11.66 -0.24 4.29
CA GLY A 102 12.29 0.02 5.59
C GLY A 102 12.23 -1.19 6.51
N THR A 103 11.06 -1.80 6.67
CA THR A 103 10.85 -3.00 7.49
C THR A 103 11.70 -4.16 6.99
N LEU A 104 11.72 -4.43 5.67
CA LEU A 104 12.55 -5.49 5.11
C LEU A 104 14.05 -5.21 5.30
N ALA A 105 14.50 -3.96 5.13
CA ALA A 105 15.89 -3.59 5.37
C ALA A 105 16.30 -3.79 6.84
N LEU A 106 15.42 -3.44 7.78
CA LEU A 106 15.63 -3.66 9.22
C LEU A 106 15.69 -5.17 9.56
N GLN A 107 14.79 -5.98 9.01
CA GLN A 107 14.80 -7.42 9.22
C GLN A 107 16.08 -8.07 8.66
N LEU A 108 16.52 -7.64 7.47
CA LEU A 108 17.77 -8.13 6.87
C LEU A 108 19.00 -7.71 7.69
N ASP A 109 19.02 -6.50 8.24
CA ASP A 109 20.11 -6.05 9.11
C ASP A 109 20.13 -6.82 10.45
N GLY A 110 18.96 -7.10 11.02
CA GLY A 110 18.83 -7.94 12.22
C GLY A 110 19.39 -9.35 12.00
N VAL A 111 19.08 -9.97 10.86
CA VAL A 111 19.63 -11.28 10.47
C VAL A 111 21.15 -11.19 10.27
N ARG A 112 21.64 -10.15 9.59
CA ARG A 112 23.08 -9.95 9.34
C ARG A 112 23.89 -9.74 10.62
N THR A 113 23.34 -9.02 11.59
CA THR A 113 24.02 -8.69 12.86
C THR A 113 23.85 -9.76 13.93
N GLY A 114 23.13 -10.84 13.64
CA GLY A 114 22.82 -11.91 14.61
C GLY A 114 21.88 -11.45 15.73
N ARG A 115 21.28 -10.26 15.60
CA ARG A 115 20.25 -9.73 16.50
C ARG A 115 18.87 -10.06 15.93
N MET A 116 18.54 -11.35 15.89
CA MET A 116 17.12 -11.71 15.94
C MET A 116 16.69 -11.56 17.40
N SER A 117 16.45 -10.33 17.84
CA SER A 117 15.83 -10.08 19.13
C SER A 117 14.42 -10.68 19.13
N ASP A 118 14.07 -11.32 20.25
CA ASP A 118 12.81 -11.99 20.56
C ASP A 118 11.54 -11.10 20.46
N GLU A 119 11.62 -9.89 19.89
CA GLU A 119 10.51 -8.93 19.75
C GLU A 119 9.50 -9.30 18.65
N PHE A 120 9.78 -10.29 17.80
CA PHE A 120 8.84 -10.81 16.81
C PHE A 120 8.11 -12.09 17.28
N ARG A 121 8.26 -12.48 18.55
CA ARG A 121 7.48 -13.55 19.19
C ARG A 121 6.41 -12.93 20.10
N ALA A 122 5.34 -12.39 19.52
CA ALA A 122 4.12 -12.07 20.27
C ALA A 122 2.90 -12.48 19.45
#